data_AF-A0A3B9RRN6-F1
#
_entry.id   AF-A0A3B9RRN6-F1
#
_cell.length_a   1.000
_cell.length_b   1.000
_cell.length_c   1.000
_cell.angle_alpha   90.00
_cell.angle_beta   90.00
_cell.angle_gamma   90.00
#
_symmetry.space_group_name_H-M   'P 1'
#
loop_
_entity.id
_entity.type
_entity.pdbx_description
1 polymer ?
#
loop_
_entity_poly.entity_id
_entity_poly.type
_entity_poly.pdbx_seq_one_letter_code
_entity_poly.pdbx_strand_id
1 'polypeptide(L)'
;MAKTVVQINEKIRRGKVVVVTADEFSLMATKTDIEELAEKVDVVTTATFGPMCSSSAVINFGHWSPGIRMEEITLNGVSAYEGLAAVDTLIGATAESKFDPSYGGANVIEDLIGGKDVRLFARGKGTDCYPTREIDTWINKDGLNEFYLFNPRNAYQNYAAATNSTNKIKYTYMGTLLPKFSNVTYSTSGELSPLLNDPYLRTIGLGTRIFLGGTEGYVVWNGTQYNTTRERNEHGIPLGTGATLALIGDAKMMSTEFIRSAYYEKYGVSLFVGIGIPIPVLDVQMARHLAIRNSQIETFVYDYGLDGHPSVCRVTYEELQSGKVLLPNGREAKSAPLSSLSKARDIAKLLQSWIERGE
;
A
#
# COMPACT_ATOMS: atom_id res chain seq x y z
N MET A 1 -32.74 -9.53 0.32
CA MET A 1 -32.65 -9.20 -1.13
C MET A 1 -31.29 -8.53 -1.34
N ALA A 2 -30.57 -8.84 -2.42
CA ALA A 2 -29.25 -8.25 -2.64
C ALA A 2 -29.36 -6.75 -2.98
N LYS A 3 -28.50 -5.92 -2.40
CA LYS A 3 -28.32 -4.51 -2.75
C LYS A 3 -27.48 -4.41 -4.02
N THR A 4 -27.71 -3.35 -4.79
CA THR A 4 -26.88 -2.99 -5.94
C THR A 4 -26.02 -1.78 -5.61
N VAL A 5 -24.86 -1.66 -6.27
CA VAL A 5 -24.01 -0.47 -6.17
C VAL A 5 -24.78 0.79 -6.56
N VAL A 6 -25.70 0.71 -7.53
CA VAL A 6 -26.56 1.85 -7.93
C VAL A 6 -27.44 2.32 -6.77
N GLN A 7 -28.06 1.40 -6.05
CA GLN A 7 -28.89 1.74 -4.89
C GLN A 7 -28.07 2.34 -3.74
N ILE A 8 -26.86 1.80 -3.49
CA ILE A 8 -25.94 2.34 -2.47
C ILE A 8 -25.50 3.75 -2.84
N ASN A 9 -25.10 3.98 -4.11
CA ASN A 9 -24.74 5.31 -4.60
C ASN A 9 -25.90 6.30 -4.51
N GLU A 10 -27.14 5.86 -4.70
CA GLU A 10 -28.31 6.72 -4.50
C GLU A 10 -28.54 7.07 -3.03
N LYS A 11 -28.24 6.15 -2.10
CA LYS A 11 -28.26 6.46 -0.66
C LYS A 11 -27.16 7.45 -0.28
N ILE A 12 -25.96 7.33 -0.86
CA ILE A 12 -24.85 8.27 -0.68
C ILE A 12 -25.29 9.67 -1.10
N ARG A 13 -25.82 9.84 -2.32
CA ARG A 13 -26.32 11.14 -2.82
C ARG A 13 -27.43 11.76 -1.96
N ARG A 14 -28.23 10.93 -1.29
CA ARG A 14 -29.33 11.36 -0.42
C ARG A 14 -28.89 11.62 1.03
N GLY A 15 -27.63 11.38 1.38
CA GLY A 15 -27.16 11.46 2.77
C GLY A 15 -27.82 10.43 3.69
N LYS A 16 -28.19 9.26 3.16
CA LYS A 16 -28.87 8.17 3.88
C LYS A 16 -28.05 6.88 3.94
N VAL A 17 -26.80 6.93 3.48
CA VAL A 17 -25.89 5.79 3.49
C VAL A 17 -25.51 5.46 4.93
N VAL A 18 -25.48 4.17 5.28
CA VAL A 18 -24.90 3.69 6.53
C VAL A 18 -23.50 3.16 6.25
N VAL A 19 -22.48 3.84 6.78
CA VAL A 19 -21.07 3.51 6.58
C VAL A 19 -20.43 3.20 7.93
N VAL A 20 -19.66 2.12 8.01
CA VAL A 20 -18.87 1.75 9.20
C VAL A 20 -17.47 1.31 8.79
N THR A 21 -16.51 1.34 9.71
CA THR A 21 -15.18 0.76 9.44
C THR A 21 -15.18 -0.77 9.55
N ALA A 22 -14.20 -1.44 8.96
CA ALA A 22 -14.15 -2.91 8.99
C ALA A 22 -13.97 -3.48 10.41
N ASP A 23 -13.21 -2.82 11.29
CA ASP A 23 -13.11 -3.22 12.70
C ASP A 23 -14.40 -2.95 13.50
N GLU A 24 -15.14 -1.90 13.18
CA GLU A 24 -16.49 -1.68 13.74
C GLU A 24 -17.47 -2.77 13.26
N PHE A 25 -17.46 -3.09 11.97
CA PHE A 25 -18.33 -4.12 11.39
C PHE A 25 -18.04 -5.51 12.00
N SER A 26 -16.76 -5.90 12.09
CA SER A 26 -16.35 -7.18 12.69
C SER A 26 -16.77 -7.27 14.16
N LEU A 27 -16.74 -6.14 14.90
CA LEU A 27 -17.21 -6.07 16.27
C LEU A 27 -18.74 -6.16 16.36
N MET A 28 -19.48 -5.47 15.49
CA MET A 28 -20.95 -5.51 15.46
C MET A 28 -21.47 -6.94 15.19
N ALA A 29 -20.79 -7.68 14.31
CA ALA A 29 -21.10 -9.07 13.96
C ALA A 29 -21.02 -10.07 15.14
N THR A 30 -20.40 -9.68 16.26
CA THR A 30 -20.35 -10.52 17.48
C THR A 30 -21.64 -10.47 18.30
N LYS A 31 -22.48 -9.46 18.06
CA LYS A 31 -23.68 -9.16 18.84
C LYS A 31 -24.95 -9.08 17.99
N THR A 32 -24.80 -9.03 16.68
CA THR A 32 -25.89 -8.80 15.71
C THR A 32 -25.78 -9.84 14.61
N ASP A 33 -26.92 -10.39 14.19
CA ASP A 33 -26.96 -11.37 13.11
C ASP A 33 -26.44 -10.78 11.79
N ILE A 34 -25.72 -11.58 11.02
CA ILE A 34 -25.08 -11.14 9.77
C ILE A 34 -26.13 -10.69 8.74
N GLU A 35 -27.29 -11.35 8.71
CA GLU A 35 -28.42 -11.00 7.85
C GLU A 35 -28.94 -9.59 8.16
N GLU A 36 -29.03 -9.23 9.45
CA GLU A 36 -29.46 -7.91 9.90
C GLU A 36 -28.41 -6.84 9.55
N LEU A 37 -27.12 -7.14 9.74
CA LEU A 37 -26.03 -6.24 9.35
C LEU A 37 -25.98 -6.01 7.84
N ALA A 38 -26.19 -7.06 7.05
CA ALA A 38 -26.25 -6.97 5.59
C ALA A 38 -27.39 -6.05 5.11
N GLU A 39 -28.51 -6.02 5.83
CA GLU A 39 -29.63 -5.12 5.53
C GLU A 39 -29.33 -3.68 5.96
N LYS A 40 -28.76 -3.48 7.15
CA LYS A 40 -28.54 -2.15 7.75
C LYS A 40 -27.36 -1.38 7.17
N VAL A 41 -26.20 -2.03 7.03
CA VAL A 41 -24.96 -1.39 6.60
C VAL A 41 -24.88 -1.37 5.08
N ASP A 42 -24.51 -0.25 4.50
CA ASP A 42 -24.41 -0.07 3.04
C ASP A 42 -22.98 -0.15 2.53
N VAL A 43 -22.02 0.40 3.29
CA VAL A 43 -20.60 0.39 2.93
C VAL A 43 -19.75 0.09 4.16
N VAL A 44 -18.72 -0.73 3.98
CA VAL A 44 -17.66 -0.93 4.97
C VAL A 44 -16.35 -0.36 4.45
N THR A 45 -15.73 0.53 5.21
CA THR A 45 -14.44 1.13 4.83
C THR A 45 -13.29 0.34 5.39
N THR A 46 -12.40 -0.08 4.49
CA THR A 46 -11.17 -0.82 4.81
C THR A 46 -9.95 0.06 4.58
N ALA A 47 -8.83 -0.27 5.20
CA ALA A 47 -7.60 0.49 5.06
C ALA A 47 -6.32 -0.29 5.39
N THR A 48 -5.22 0.18 4.81
CA THR A 48 -3.87 -0.23 5.16
C THR A 48 -2.92 0.95 5.07
N PHE A 49 -1.91 0.98 5.93
CA PHE A 49 -0.79 1.90 5.87
C PHE A 49 0.48 1.13 6.21
N GLY A 50 1.33 0.92 5.22
CA GLY A 50 2.50 0.09 5.38
C GLY A 50 3.50 0.28 4.25
N PRO A 51 4.67 -0.38 4.34
CA PRO A 51 5.71 -0.27 3.32
C PRO A 51 5.26 -0.91 2.01
N MET A 52 5.27 -0.12 0.94
CA MET A 52 4.90 -0.50 -0.42
C MET A 52 6.06 -0.18 -1.36
N CYS A 53 7.11 -1.01 -1.33
CA CYS A 53 8.32 -0.79 -2.11
C CYS A 53 8.07 -0.75 -3.63
N SER A 54 7.04 -1.43 -4.12
CA SER A 54 6.63 -1.40 -5.54
C SER A 54 5.74 -0.20 -5.86
N SER A 55 6.29 0.98 -5.57
CA SER A 55 5.68 2.29 -5.84
C SER A 55 6.62 3.12 -6.71
N SER A 56 6.05 4.01 -7.52
CA SER A 56 6.81 4.93 -8.36
C SER A 56 6.00 6.19 -8.64
N ALA A 57 6.67 7.23 -9.13
CA ALA A 57 6.00 8.40 -9.65
C ALA A 57 6.39 8.65 -11.10
N VAL A 58 5.42 9.09 -11.89
CA VAL A 58 5.64 9.67 -13.21
C VAL A 58 5.62 11.18 -13.06
N ILE A 59 6.61 11.84 -13.64
CA ILE A 59 6.78 13.29 -13.58
C ILE A 59 6.97 13.81 -15.01
N ASN A 60 6.23 14.86 -15.35
CA ASN A 60 6.49 15.68 -16.53
C ASN A 60 6.93 17.07 -16.07
N PHE A 61 8.14 17.47 -16.46
CA PHE A 61 8.75 18.73 -16.03
C PHE A 61 8.24 19.96 -16.79
N GLY A 62 7.44 19.78 -17.84
CA GLY A 62 7.17 20.82 -18.83
C GLY A 62 8.36 21.06 -19.76
N HIS A 63 8.10 21.69 -20.91
CA HIS A 63 9.17 21.98 -21.87
C HIS A 63 10.04 23.14 -21.41
N TRP A 64 11.36 22.93 -21.47
CA TRP A 64 12.36 24.00 -21.35
C TRP A 64 12.42 24.84 -22.62
N SER A 65 12.89 26.09 -22.53
CA SER A 65 13.13 26.94 -23.70
C SER A 65 14.51 27.60 -23.61
N PRO A 66 15.43 27.32 -24.57
CA PRO A 66 15.30 26.35 -25.68
C PRO A 66 15.14 24.89 -25.21
N GLY A 67 14.44 24.04 -25.96
CA GLY A 67 14.10 22.66 -25.50
C GLY A 67 15.28 21.77 -25.11
N ILE A 68 15.05 20.84 -24.18
CA ILE A 68 15.93 19.71 -23.85
C ILE A 68 15.17 18.38 -24.04
N ARG A 69 15.87 17.37 -24.57
CA ARG A 69 15.46 15.97 -24.50
C ARG A 69 16.34 15.30 -23.45
N MET A 70 15.77 15.00 -22.30
CA MET A 70 16.48 14.46 -21.16
C MET A 70 16.82 12.98 -21.40
N GLU A 71 18.11 12.65 -21.35
CA GLU A 71 18.67 11.30 -21.55
C GLU A 71 19.43 10.81 -20.29
N GLU A 72 19.81 11.72 -19.41
CA GLU A 72 20.25 11.41 -18.05
C GLU A 72 19.48 12.32 -17.10
N ILE A 73 18.84 11.78 -16.07
CA ILE A 73 18.01 12.56 -15.14
C ILE A 73 18.35 12.16 -13.71
N THR A 74 18.55 13.15 -12.84
CA THR A 74 18.60 12.94 -11.40
C THR A 74 17.77 13.98 -10.66
N LEU A 75 17.14 13.53 -9.57
CA LEU A 75 16.37 14.34 -8.64
C LEU A 75 17.02 14.23 -7.26
N ASN A 76 17.60 15.32 -6.75
CA ASN A 76 18.45 15.29 -5.53
C ASN A 76 19.53 14.19 -5.58
N GLY A 77 20.11 13.91 -6.75
CA GLY A 77 21.12 12.87 -6.93
C GLY A 77 20.59 11.43 -7.01
N VAL A 78 19.27 11.23 -6.93
CA VAL A 78 18.60 9.95 -7.20
C VAL A 78 18.35 9.84 -8.70
N SER A 79 18.79 8.75 -9.33
CA SER A 79 18.52 8.50 -10.74
C SER A 79 17.01 8.36 -10.99
N ALA A 80 16.51 9.05 -12.02
CA ALA A 80 15.16 8.88 -12.53
C ALA A 80 15.23 8.34 -13.96
N TYR A 81 14.29 7.48 -14.33
CA TYR A 81 14.29 6.80 -15.62
C TYR A 81 13.86 7.76 -16.74
N GLU A 82 14.74 7.91 -17.72
CA GLU A 82 14.52 8.55 -19.01
C GLU A 82 13.78 7.63 -20.00
N GLY A 83 13.58 8.05 -21.24
CA GLY A 83 13.14 7.15 -22.31
C GLY A 83 11.62 7.01 -22.49
N LEU A 84 10.82 7.72 -21.69
CA LEU A 84 9.38 7.89 -21.95
C LEU A 84 9.14 8.90 -23.08
N ALA A 85 9.73 10.10 -22.96
CA ALA A 85 9.76 11.13 -23.99
C ALA A 85 10.80 12.21 -23.61
N ALA A 86 10.68 13.43 -24.12
CA ALA A 86 11.70 14.47 -23.96
C ALA A 86 11.82 15.03 -22.53
N VAL A 87 10.71 15.13 -21.79
CA VAL A 87 10.64 15.74 -20.45
C VAL A 87 9.81 14.90 -19.47
N ASP A 88 9.51 13.66 -19.85
CA ASP A 88 8.78 12.67 -19.05
C ASP A 88 9.76 11.71 -18.39
N THR A 89 9.56 11.46 -17.11
CA THR A 89 10.42 10.56 -16.32
C THR A 89 9.62 9.68 -15.37
N LEU A 90 10.20 8.55 -14.98
CA LEU A 90 9.68 7.68 -13.93
C LEU A 90 10.73 7.51 -12.82
N ILE A 91 10.36 7.82 -11.58
CA ILE A 91 11.22 7.60 -10.41
C ILE A 91 10.66 6.46 -9.56
N GLY A 92 11.45 5.41 -9.37
CA GLY A 92 11.11 4.28 -8.50
C GLY A 92 11.33 4.64 -7.03
N ALA A 93 10.39 4.30 -6.16
CA ALA A 93 10.48 4.62 -4.73
C ALA A 93 11.73 4.02 -4.05
N THR A 94 12.22 2.88 -4.52
CA THR A 94 13.39 2.19 -3.96
C THR A 94 14.70 2.57 -4.65
N ALA A 95 14.70 3.52 -5.59
CA ALA A 95 15.93 4.00 -6.20
C ALA A 95 16.75 4.75 -5.15
N GLU A 96 17.96 4.30 -4.84
CA GLU A 96 18.82 4.95 -3.85
C GLU A 96 19.64 6.08 -4.50
N SER A 97 19.92 7.11 -3.71
CA SER A 97 20.86 8.14 -4.10
C SER A 97 22.27 7.55 -4.19
N LYS A 98 23.05 8.02 -5.17
CA LYS A 98 24.46 7.63 -5.32
C LYS A 98 25.33 8.16 -4.17
N PHE A 99 24.85 9.17 -3.44
CA PHE A 99 25.62 9.86 -2.40
C PHE A 99 25.28 9.40 -0.98
N ASP A 100 24.02 9.00 -0.76
CA ASP A 100 23.52 8.53 0.53
C ASP A 100 22.46 7.44 0.31
N PRO A 101 22.74 6.17 0.61
CA PRO A 101 21.79 5.07 0.40
C PRO A 101 20.55 5.16 1.32
N SER A 102 20.57 6.03 2.34
CA SER A 102 19.39 6.29 3.18
C SER A 102 18.40 7.29 2.58
N TYR A 103 18.81 7.99 1.52
CA TYR A 103 17.96 8.87 0.73
C TYR A 103 17.71 8.25 -0.65
N GLY A 104 16.47 8.28 -1.13
CA GLY A 104 16.10 7.68 -2.40
C GLY A 104 14.84 8.25 -3.02
N GLY A 105 14.28 7.52 -4.00
CA GLY A 105 13.11 7.96 -4.75
C GLY A 105 11.89 8.18 -3.87
N ALA A 106 11.72 7.40 -2.80
CA ALA A 106 10.66 7.62 -1.82
C ALA A 106 10.79 9.00 -1.13
N ASN A 107 12.02 9.42 -0.80
CA ASN A 107 12.27 10.73 -0.21
C ASN A 107 12.00 11.84 -1.22
N VAL A 108 12.44 11.69 -2.48
CA VAL A 108 12.12 12.66 -3.55
C VAL A 108 10.61 12.81 -3.74
N ILE A 109 9.89 11.69 -3.78
CA ILE A 109 8.43 11.67 -3.89
C ILE A 109 7.78 12.39 -2.70
N GLU A 110 8.18 12.06 -1.46
CA GLU A 110 7.67 12.72 -0.25
C GLU A 110 7.99 14.23 -0.24
N ASP A 111 9.21 14.62 -0.61
CA ASP A 111 9.65 16.01 -0.67
C ASP A 111 8.82 16.81 -1.67
N LEU A 112 8.60 16.28 -2.87
CA LEU A 112 7.73 16.90 -3.88
C LEU A 112 6.29 17.03 -3.40
N ILE A 113 5.71 15.96 -2.83
CA ILE A 113 4.34 16.00 -2.24
C ILE A 113 4.25 17.08 -1.16
N GLY A 114 5.28 17.20 -0.34
CA GLY A 114 5.40 18.22 0.70
C GLY A 114 5.65 19.64 0.19
N GLY A 115 5.78 19.85 -1.13
CA GLY A 115 6.05 21.16 -1.72
C GLY A 115 7.47 21.66 -1.53
N LYS A 116 8.42 20.77 -1.21
CA LYS A 116 9.83 21.15 -1.09
C LYS A 116 10.48 21.26 -2.46
N ASP A 117 11.52 22.08 -2.53
CA ASP A 117 12.36 22.17 -3.70
C ASP A 117 13.27 20.95 -3.82
N VAL A 118 13.28 20.36 -5.01
CA VAL A 118 14.12 19.23 -5.41
C VAL A 118 15.01 19.68 -6.55
N ARG A 119 16.31 19.40 -6.46
CA ARG A 119 17.27 19.72 -7.52
C ARG A 119 17.09 18.76 -8.67
N LEU A 120 16.65 19.28 -9.80
CA LEU A 120 16.63 18.58 -11.08
C LEU A 120 17.95 18.84 -11.80
N PHE A 121 18.66 17.75 -12.07
CA PHE A 121 19.80 17.76 -12.99
C PHE A 121 19.47 16.85 -14.17
N ALA A 122 19.58 17.35 -15.40
CA ALA A 122 19.43 16.51 -16.58
C ALA A 122 20.41 16.87 -17.70
N ARG A 123 20.82 15.86 -18.45
CA ARG A 123 21.63 15.99 -19.66
C ARG A 123 20.94 15.36 -20.86
N GLY A 124 21.27 15.89 -22.04
CA GLY A 124 20.90 15.32 -23.33
C GLY A 124 21.95 15.64 -24.38
N LYS A 125 22.05 14.82 -25.42
CA LYS A 125 23.03 15.04 -26.52
C LYS A 125 22.90 16.36 -27.28
N GLY A 126 21.72 17.01 -27.20
CA GLY A 126 21.35 18.15 -28.03
C GLY A 126 20.97 17.72 -29.44
N THR A 127 19.86 18.26 -29.94
CA THR A 127 19.33 18.02 -31.29
C THR A 127 18.76 19.32 -31.85
N ASP A 128 18.42 19.37 -33.15
CA ASP A 128 17.83 20.56 -33.75
C ASP A 128 16.50 20.97 -33.08
N CYS A 129 15.69 20.00 -32.63
CA CYS A 129 14.45 20.25 -31.89
C CYS A 129 14.66 20.57 -30.40
N TYR A 130 15.79 20.11 -29.83
CA TYR A 130 16.10 20.21 -28.41
C TYR A 130 17.57 20.60 -28.23
N PRO A 131 17.94 21.87 -28.46
CA PRO A 131 19.34 22.28 -28.51
C PRO A 131 20.01 22.36 -27.13
N THR A 132 19.23 22.49 -26.05
CA THR A 132 19.75 22.52 -24.68
C THR A 132 20.31 21.15 -24.31
N ARG A 133 21.54 21.12 -23.80
CA ARG A 133 22.27 19.89 -23.47
C ARG A 133 22.33 19.58 -21.98
N GLU A 134 22.14 20.57 -21.13
CA GLU A 134 22.22 20.43 -19.68
C GLU A 134 21.25 21.40 -19.01
N ILE A 135 20.60 20.93 -17.96
CA ILE A 135 19.84 21.74 -17.02
C ILE A 135 20.26 21.35 -15.59
N ASP A 136 20.36 22.35 -14.73
CA ASP A 136 20.63 22.21 -13.31
C ASP A 136 19.82 23.29 -12.58
N THR A 137 18.69 22.89 -12.02
CA THR A 137 17.71 23.82 -11.46
C THR A 137 16.96 23.19 -10.30
N TRP A 138 16.13 24.00 -9.63
CA TRP A 138 15.22 23.56 -8.59
C TRP A 138 13.80 23.49 -9.14
N ILE A 139 13.06 22.47 -8.72
CA ILE A 139 11.65 22.24 -9.05
C ILE A 139 10.88 21.90 -7.78
N ASN A 140 9.57 22.13 -7.80
CA ASN A 140 8.63 21.64 -6.80
C ASN A 140 7.31 21.26 -7.48
N LYS A 141 6.39 20.64 -6.74
CA LYS A 141 5.13 20.13 -7.32
C LYS A 141 4.28 21.19 -8.04
N ASP A 142 4.38 22.46 -7.62
CA ASP A 142 3.59 23.55 -8.18
C ASP A 142 4.11 23.99 -9.56
N GLY A 143 5.40 23.76 -9.82
CA GLY A 143 6.04 24.03 -11.12
C GLY A 143 6.01 22.85 -12.10
N LEU A 144 5.63 21.65 -11.66
CA LEU A 144 5.56 20.48 -12.53
C LEU A 144 4.32 20.53 -13.43
N ASN A 145 4.41 20.03 -14.66
CA ASN A 145 3.25 19.88 -15.54
C ASN A 145 2.37 18.71 -15.05
N GLU A 146 2.97 17.53 -14.88
CA GLU A 146 2.30 16.33 -14.33
C GLU A 146 3.13 15.72 -13.22
N PHE A 147 2.46 15.23 -12.18
CA PHE A 147 3.09 14.46 -11.11
C PHE A 147 2.07 13.53 -10.47
N TYR A 148 2.18 12.23 -10.75
CA TYR A 148 1.25 11.22 -10.23
C TYR A 148 1.98 9.96 -9.77
N LEU A 149 1.43 9.30 -8.76
CA LEU A 149 1.90 7.99 -8.35
C LEU A 149 1.36 6.93 -9.31
N PHE A 150 2.24 6.06 -9.76
CA PHE A 150 1.88 4.82 -10.43
C PHE A 150 2.54 3.67 -9.68
N ASN A 151 1.72 2.88 -8.99
CA ASN A 151 2.20 1.80 -8.15
C ASN A 151 1.85 0.47 -8.82
N PRO A 152 2.80 -0.22 -9.48
CA PRO A 152 2.50 -1.44 -10.21
C PRO A 152 2.08 -2.61 -9.29
N ARG A 153 2.28 -2.49 -7.97
CA ARG A 153 1.88 -3.52 -7.00
C ARG A 153 1.81 -2.99 -5.57
N ASN A 154 0.62 -2.89 -5.02
CA ASN A 154 0.33 -2.51 -3.64
C ASN A 154 -0.76 -3.43 -3.05
N ALA A 155 -1.11 -3.20 -1.77
CA ALA A 155 -2.25 -3.82 -1.08
C ALA A 155 -2.32 -5.36 -1.28
N TYR A 156 -1.31 -6.08 -0.78
CA TYR A 156 -1.31 -7.54 -0.84
C TYR A 156 -2.51 -8.16 -0.09
N GLN A 157 -3.11 -9.17 -0.71
CA GLN A 157 -4.08 -10.06 -0.11
C GLN A 157 -3.34 -11.08 0.76
N ASN A 158 -3.32 -10.81 2.06
CA ASN A 158 -2.48 -11.49 3.03
C ASN A 158 -0.97 -11.37 2.72
N TYR A 159 -0.14 -11.64 3.73
CA TYR A 159 1.30 -11.52 3.61
C TYR A 159 2.01 -12.46 4.57
N ALA A 160 3.27 -12.73 4.29
CA ALA A 160 4.13 -13.57 5.13
C ALA A 160 4.52 -12.86 6.44
N ALA A 161 4.68 -13.65 7.51
CA ALA A 161 5.45 -13.25 8.67
C ALA A 161 6.88 -13.79 8.56
N ALA A 162 7.84 -13.12 9.20
CA ALA A 162 9.27 -13.42 9.05
C ALA A 162 9.97 -13.56 10.40
N THR A 163 10.85 -14.55 10.49
CA THR A 163 11.76 -14.77 11.62
C THR A 163 13.15 -15.21 11.12
N ASN A 164 14.07 -15.46 12.04
CA ASN A 164 15.45 -15.82 11.72
C ASN A 164 16.03 -16.81 12.73
N SER A 165 16.22 -18.07 12.34
CA SER A 165 16.79 -19.11 13.21
C SER A 165 18.29 -18.96 13.46
N THR A 166 19.01 -18.25 12.60
CA THR A 166 20.48 -18.24 12.60
C THR A 166 21.05 -17.45 13.77
N ASN A 167 22.36 -17.58 13.99
CA ASN A 167 23.07 -16.85 15.04
C ASN A 167 23.46 -15.40 14.66
N LYS A 168 23.06 -14.91 13.47
CA LYS A 168 23.39 -13.57 12.97
C LYS A 168 22.13 -12.77 12.73
N ILE A 169 22.20 -11.44 12.92
CA ILE A 169 21.11 -10.54 12.54
C ILE A 169 20.93 -10.60 11.01
N LYS A 170 19.67 -10.60 10.55
CA LYS A 170 19.31 -10.44 9.14
C LYS A 170 18.65 -9.08 8.93
N TYR A 171 19.05 -8.40 7.87
CA TYR A 171 18.52 -7.11 7.45
C TYR A 171 17.72 -7.35 6.18
N THR A 172 16.41 -7.09 6.22
CA THR A 172 15.48 -7.52 5.17
C THR A 172 14.42 -6.46 4.91
N TYR A 173 13.62 -6.63 3.85
CA TYR A 173 12.39 -5.84 3.64
C TYR A 173 11.35 -6.03 4.75
N MET A 174 11.47 -7.10 5.52
CA MET A 174 10.65 -7.35 6.70
C MET A 174 11.22 -6.67 7.96
N GLY A 175 12.16 -5.73 7.79
CA GLY A 175 12.92 -5.11 8.87
C GLY A 175 14.04 -6.02 9.42
N THR A 176 14.53 -5.67 10.60
CA THR A 176 15.61 -6.39 11.27
C THR A 176 15.08 -7.65 11.96
N LEU A 177 15.60 -8.81 11.55
CA LEU A 177 15.28 -10.10 12.15
C LEU A 177 16.44 -10.54 13.06
N LEU A 178 16.16 -10.60 14.35
CA LEU A 178 17.12 -10.90 15.39
C LEU A 178 17.48 -12.40 15.40
N PRO A 179 18.70 -12.74 15.83
CA PRO A 179 19.18 -14.13 15.84
C PRO A 179 18.29 -15.05 16.65
N LYS A 180 18.35 -16.35 16.32
CA LYS A 180 17.75 -17.42 17.11
C LYS A 180 16.28 -17.08 17.39
N PHE A 181 15.44 -16.88 16.39
CA PHE A 181 13.99 -16.70 16.57
C PHE A 181 13.58 -15.62 17.60
N SER A 182 14.40 -14.58 17.81
CA SER A 182 14.14 -13.63 18.91
C SER A 182 12.99 -12.66 18.62
N ASN A 183 12.62 -12.50 17.36
CA ASN A 183 11.45 -11.74 16.94
C ASN A 183 10.76 -12.35 15.71
N VAL A 184 9.51 -11.90 15.51
CA VAL A 184 8.71 -12.10 14.31
C VAL A 184 8.26 -10.73 13.82
N THR A 185 8.47 -10.42 12.54
CA THR A 185 7.89 -9.22 11.93
C THR A 185 6.81 -9.63 10.93
N TYR A 186 5.79 -8.79 10.78
CA TYR A 186 4.66 -9.12 9.91
C TYR A 186 4.02 -7.89 9.27
N SER A 187 3.29 -8.15 8.20
CA SER A 187 2.32 -7.28 7.54
C SER A 187 1.11 -8.19 7.25
N THR A 188 -0.15 -7.76 7.15
CA THR A 188 -0.73 -6.42 6.95
C THR A 188 -1.59 -5.95 8.15
N SER A 189 -2.60 -5.09 7.91
CA SER A 189 -3.52 -4.48 8.89
C SER A 189 -4.64 -5.41 9.38
N GLY A 190 -4.53 -6.73 9.15
CA GLY A 190 -5.50 -7.71 9.63
C GLY A 190 -6.92 -7.46 9.13
N GLU A 191 -7.90 -7.45 10.02
CA GLU A 191 -9.32 -7.21 9.72
C GLU A 191 -9.61 -5.86 9.03
N LEU A 192 -8.69 -4.89 9.07
CA LEU A 192 -8.83 -3.64 8.30
C LEU A 192 -8.37 -3.77 6.85
N SER A 193 -7.65 -4.83 6.47
CA SER A 193 -7.04 -4.94 5.15
C SER A 193 -8.09 -5.09 4.04
N PRO A 194 -8.03 -4.28 2.97
CA PRO A 194 -9.02 -4.31 1.90
C PRO A 194 -9.25 -5.68 1.25
N LEU A 195 -8.18 -6.33 0.79
CA LEU A 195 -8.30 -7.58 0.03
C LEU A 195 -8.61 -8.80 0.92
N LEU A 196 -8.43 -8.69 2.25
CA LEU A 196 -8.89 -9.71 3.19
C LEU A 196 -10.40 -9.65 3.40
N ASN A 197 -10.99 -8.47 3.25
CA ASN A 197 -12.43 -8.22 3.36
C ASN A 197 -13.20 -8.47 2.05
N ASP A 198 -12.52 -8.51 0.91
CA ASP A 198 -13.06 -8.98 -0.38
C ASP A 198 -12.23 -10.15 -0.92
N PRO A 199 -12.25 -11.33 -0.26
CA PRO A 199 -11.30 -12.41 -0.52
C PRO A 199 -11.36 -12.98 -1.94
N TYR A 200 -12.50 -12.84 -2.61
CA TYR A 200 -12.75 -13.31 -3.96
C TYR A 200 -12.87 -12.18 -5.00
N LEU A 201 -12.51 -10.94 -4.61
CA LEU A 201 -12.49 -9.78 -5.51
C LEU A 201 -13.82 -9.53 -6.21
N ARG A 202 -14.92 -9.66 -5.47
CA ARG A 202 -16.29 -9.46 -5.98
C ARG A 202 -16.60 -7.99 -6.25
N THR A 203 -15.91 -7.09 -5.56
CA THR A 203 -16.15 -5.64 -5.59
C THR A 203 -14.92 -4.82 -5.94
N ILE A 204 -13.73 -5.30 -5.58
CA ILE A 204 -12.46 -4.61 -5.84
C ILE A 204 -11.89 -5.09 -7.18
N GLY A 205 -11.92 -4.20 -8.18
CA GLY A 205 -11.40 -4.47 -9.52
C GLY A 205 -11.05 -3.20 -10.29
N LEU A 206 -10.84 -3.32 -11.61
CA LEU A 206 -10.49 -2.21 -12.48
C LEU A 206 -11.52 -1.06 -12.37
N GLY A 207 -11.04 0.16 -12.18
CA GLY A 207 -11.85 1.37 -12.05
C GLY A 207 -12.43 1.61 -10.65
N THR A 208 -12.13 0.75 -9.67
CA THR A 208 -12.55 0.99 -8.28
C THR A 208 -11.93 2.28 -7.76
N ARG A 209 -12.76 3.20 -7.28
CA ARG A 209 -12.35 4.45 -6.62
C ARG A 209 -11.87 4.13 -5.21
N ILE A 210 -10.72 4.67 -4.85
CA ILE A 210 -10.06 4.40 -3.58
C ILE A 210 -9.53 5.68 -2.96
N PHE A 211 -9.31 5.65 -1.65
CA PHE A 211 -8.42 6.58 -0.98
C PHE A 211 -6.98 6.15 -1.27
N LEU A 212 -6.16 7.05 -1.80
CA LEU A 212 -4.73 6.83 -2.03
C LEU A 212 -3.94 8.07 -1.64
N GLY A 213 -3.09 7.96 -0.61
CA GLY A 213 -2.17 9.04 -0.25
C GLY A 213 -2.84 10.34 0.22
N GLY A 214 -4.09 10.31 0.68
CA GLY A 214 -4.82 11.52 1.11
C GLY A 214 -5.75 12.11 0.06
N THR A 215 -5.84 11.51 -1.13
CA THR A 215 -6.72 11.95 -2.23
C THR A 215 -7.47 10.76 -2.85
N GLU A 216 -8.30 11.03 -3.85
CA GLU A 216 -8.89 9.99 -4.71
C GLU A 216 -7.80 9.34 -5.58
N GLY A 217 -7.86 8.01 -5.68
CA GLY A 217 -7.08 7.22 -6.61
C GLY A 217 -7.92 6.09 -7.19
N TYR A 218 -7.29 5.27 -8.03
CA TYR A 218 -7.97 4.22 -8.77
C TYR A 218 -7.16 2.92 -8.80
N VAL A 219 -7.89 1.80 -8.73
CA VAL A 219 -7.36 0.49 -9.16
C VAL A 219 -7.34 0.47 -10.68
N VAL A 220 -6.15 0.34 -11.27
CA VAL A 220 -5.97 0.37 -12.74
C VAL A 220 -5.69 -1.00 -13.34
N TRP A 221 -5.17 -1.94 -12.56
CA TRP A 221 -4.91 -3.30 -13.02
C TRP A 221 -4.69 -4.26 -11.84
N ASN A 222 -4.51 -5.55 -12.12
CA ASN A 222 -3.92 -6.46 -11.15
C ASN A 222 -2.45 -6.09 -10.90
N GLY A 223 -1.98 -6.25 -9.66
CA GLY A 223 -0.58 -6.00 -9.32
C GLY A 223 0.37 -7.03 -9.96
N THR A 224 1.65 -6.71 -10.03
CA THR A 224 2.65 -7.54 -10.73
C THR A 224 2.95 -8.90 -10.07
N GLN A 225 2.58 -9.12 -8.81
CA GLN A 225 2.64 -10.43 -8.14
C GLN A 225 1.26 -10.97 -7.78
N TYR A 226 0.25 -10.62 -8.59
CA TYR A 226 -1.10 -11.11 -8.41
C TYR A 226 -1.18 -12.64 -8.50
N ASN A 227 -1.70 -13.29 -7.46
CA ASN A 227 -1.88 -14.73 -7.43
C ASN A 227 -3.21 -15.10 -6.75
N THR A 228 -4.13 -15.71 -7.48
CA THR A 228 -5.43 -16.16 -6.98
C THR A 228 -5.51 -17.66 -6.69
N THR A 229 -4.44 -18.43 -6.96
CA THR A 229 -4.40 -19.89 -6.82
C THR A 229 -3.85 -20.35 -5.47
N ARG A 230 -3.61 -19.42 -4.54
CA ARG A 230 -3.19 -19.74 -3.17
C ARG A 230 -4.24 -20.59 -2.47
N GLU A 231 -3.76 -21.54 -1.67
CA GLU A 231 -4.59 -22.26 -0.71
C GLU A 231 -5.31 -21.25 0.20
N ARG A 232 -6.57 -21.53 0.52
CA ARG A 232 -7.43 -20.69 1.36
C ARG A 232 -7.91 -21.49 2.56
N ASN A 233 -8.10 -20.81 3.67
CA ASN A 233 -8.75 -21.42 4.84
C ASN A 233 -10.27 -21.53 4.65
N GLU A 234 -10.96 -22.06 5.66
CA GLU A 234 -12.41 -22.25 5.66
C GLU A 234 -13.23 -20.94 5.51
N HIS A 235 -12.60 -19.79 5.75
CA HIS A 235 -13.19 -18.46 5.58
C HIS A 235 -12.89 -17.84 4.21
N GLY A 236 -12.25 -18.58 3.31
CA GLY A 236 -11.90 -18.11 1.98
C GLY A 236 -10.68 -17.19 1.94
N ILE A 237 -9.97 -16.99 3.06
CA ILE A 237 -8.78 -16.15 3.15
C ILE A 237 -7.56 -16.94 2.64
N PRO A 238 -6.74 -16.39 1.72
CA PRO A 238 -5.55 -17.09 1.26
C PRO A 238 -4.52 -17.20 2.39
N LEU A 239 -3.87 -18.35 2.55
CA LEU A 239 -2.90 -18.61 3.62
C LEU A 239 -1.52 -17.96 3.39
N GLY A 240 -1.33 -17.29 2.25
CA GLY A 240 -0.09 -16.61 1.88
C GLY A 240 -0.37 -15.47 0.91
N THR A 241 0.67 -14.93 0.28
CA THR A 241 0.57 -13.78 -0.62
C THR A 241 -0.33 -14.07 -1.82
N GLY A 242 -1.52 -13.48 -1.82
CA GLY A 242 -2.56 -13.66 -2.84
C GLY A 242 -2.58 -12.54 -3.89
N ALA A 243 -3.77 -12.01 -4.17
CA ALA A 243 -3.96 -10.87 -5.05
C ALA A 243 -3.18 -9.61 -4.61
N THR A 244 -2.88 -8.74 -5.56
CA THR A 244 -2.29 -7.40 -5.35
C THR A 244 -2.93 -6.42 -6.33
N LEU A 245 -2.84 -5.12 -6.06
CA LEU A 245 -3.45 -4.09 -6.91
C LEU A 245 -2.39 -3.21 -7.57
N ALA A 246 -2.59 -2.87 -8.84
CA ALA A 246 -1.89 -1.74 -9.45
C ALA A 246 -2.74 -0.48 -9.27
N LEU A 247 -2.14 0.59 -8.77
CA LEU A 247 -2.83 1.80 -8.33
C LEU A 247 -2.28 3.04 -9.03
N ILE A 248 -3.15 4.02 -9.31
CA ILE A 248 -2.76 5.35 -9.78
C ILE A 248 -3.45 6.43 -8.96
N GLY A 249 -2.81 7.57 -8.77
CA GLY A 249 -3.42 8.75 -8.14
C GLY A 249 -2.58 10.00 -8.32
N ASP A 250 -3.23 11.16 -8.28
CA ASP A 250 -2.59 12.46 -8.45
C ASP A 250 -1.72 12.81 -7.23
N ALA A 251 -0.40 12.82 -7.42
CA ALA A 251 0.54 13.05 -6.34
C ALA A 251 0.66 14.53 -5.95
N LYS A 252 0.26 15.47 -6.82
CA LYS A 252 0.25 16.90 -6.47
C LYS A 252 -0.71 17.20 -5.31
N MET A 253 -1.81 16.46 -5.27
CA MET A 253 -2.90 16.59 -4.30
C MET A 253 -2.74 15.67 -3.08
N MET A 254 -1.72 14.81 -3.05
CA MET A 254 -1.46 13.92 -1.91
C MET A 254 -0.90 14.68 -0.70
N SER A 255 -0.91 14.00 0.45
CA SER A 255 -0.37 14.49 1.71
C SER A 255 0.75 13.60 2.23
N THR A 256 1.80 14.21 2.78
CA THR A 256 2.90 13.53 3.49
C THR A 256 2.44 12.88 4.80
N GLU A 257 1.18 13.08 5.22
CA GLU A 257 0.59 12.27 6.28
C GLU A 257 0.31 10.83 5.84
N PHE A 258 0.09 10.59 4.55
CA PHE A 258 -0.30 9.29 4.01
C PHE A 258 0.71 8.72 2.98
N ILE A 259 1.71 9.51 2.60
CA ILE A 259 2.85 9.09 1.79
C ILE A 259 4.14 9.44 2.54
N ARG A 260 4.91 8.44 2.97
CA ARG A 260 6.09 8.64 3.81
C ARG A 260 7.27 7.80 3.37
N SER A 261 8.43 8.41 3.18
CA SER A 261 9.67 7.68 2.98
C SER A 261 10.08 6.93 4.24
N ALA A 262 10.76 5.81 4.05
CA ALA A 262 11.36 5.02 5.11
C ALA A 262 12.66 4.42 4.64
N TYR A 263 13.56 4.15 5.59
CA TYR A 263 14.79 3.42 5.35
C TYR A 263 14.84 2.19 6.25
N TYR A 264 15.00 1.02 5.66
CA TYR A 264 15.28 -0.21 6.39
C TYR A 264 16.79 -0.40 6.43
N GLU A 265 17.35 -0.39 7.64
CA GLU A 265 18.78 -0.56 7.90
C GLU A 265 19.37 -1.70 7.05
N LYS A 266 20.35 -1.37 6.19
CA LYS A 266 21.06 -2.30 5.28
C LYS A 266 20.20 -3.06 4.28
N TYR A 267 18.91 -2.73 4.16
CA TYR A 267 18.04 -3.25 3.11
C TYR A 267 17.76 -2.19 2.04
N GLY A 268 17.42 -0.96 2.45
CA GLY A 268 17.25 0.17 1.53
C GLY A 268 16.00 1.01 1.77
N VAL A 269 15.79 1.95 0.85
CA VAL A 269 14.68 2.91 0.86
C VAL A 269 13.36 2.24 0.47
N SER A 270 12.26 2.64 1.13
CA SER A 270 10.90 2.20 0.85
C SER A 270 9.90 3.36 1.05
N LEU A 271 8.66 3.17 0.60
CA LEU A 271 7.59 4.15 0.71
C LEU A 271 6.41 3.56 1.48
N PHE A 272 6.04 4.19 2.58
CA PHE A 272 4.77 3.94 3.25
C PHE A 272 3.65 4.63 2.49
N VAL A 273 2.61 3.87 2.16
CA VAL A 273 1.47 4.34 1.38
C VAL A 273 0.17 4.03 2.12
N GLY A 274 -0.65 5.05 2.32
CA GLY A 274 -2.00 4.94 2.83
C GLY A 274 -3.00 4.62 1.74
N ILE A 275 -3.71 3.50 1.89
CA ILE A 275 -4.72 3.02 0.95
C ILE A 275 -5.99 2.72 1.74
N GLY A 276 -7.12 3.24 1.30
CA GLY A 276 -8.44 2.91 1.81
C GLY A 276 -9.36 2.49 0.68
N ILE A 277 -10.15 1.45 0.88
CA ILE A 277 -11.08 0.95 -0.15
C ILE A 277 -12.46 0.76 0.46
N PRO A 278 -13.51 1.39 -0.11
CA PRO A 278 -14.88 1.13 0.32
C PRO A 278 -15.38 -0.18 -0.29
N ILE A 279 -15.94 -1.06 0.55
CA ILE A 279 -16.56 -2.30 0.11
C ILE A 279 -18.08 -2.16 0.26
N PRO A 280 -18.85 -2.19 -0.84
CA PRO A 280 -20.30 -2.14 -0.77
C PRO A 280 -20.85 -3.47 -0.22
N VAL A 281 -21.75 -3.39 0.75
CA VAL A 281 -22.41 -4.57 1.34
C VAL A 281 -23.54 -5.03 0.41
N LEU A 282 -23.20 -5.86 -0.56
CA LEU A 282 -24.15 -6.29 -1.60
C LEU A 282 -25.14 -7.34 -1.10
N ASP A 283 -24.69 -8.26 -0.27
CA ASP A 283 -25.48 -9.39 0.22
C ASP A 283 -24.91 -9.95 1.52
N VAL A 284 -25.64 -10.92 2.07
CA VAL A 284 -25.24 -11.65 3.29
C VAL A 284 -23.87 -12.31 3.14
N GLN A 285 -23.51 -12.79 1.95
CA GLN A 285 -22.19 -13.40 1.72
C GLN A 285 -21.06 -12.37 1.78
N MET A 286 -21.28 -11.16 1.24
CA MET A 286 -20.35 -10.05 1.41
C MET A 286 -20.20 -9.65 2.87
N ALA A 287 -21.33 -9.54 3.59
CA ALA A 287 -21.32 -9.26 5.03
C ALA A 287 -20.55 -10.33 5.85
N ARG A 288 -20.61 -11.61 5.46
CA ARG A 288 -19.82 -12.68 6.10
C ARG A 288 -18.31 -12.47 5.95
N HIS A 289 -17.84 -12.06 4.77
CA HIS A 289 -16.42 -11.75 4.57
C HIS A 289 -15.98 -10.48 5.31
N LEU A 290 -16.86 -9.48 5.40
CA LEU A 290 -16.62 -8.25 6.14
C LEU A 290 -16.60 -8.44 7.66
N ALA A 291 -17.19 -9.52 8.16
CA ALA A 291 -17.19 -9.88 9.58
C ALA A 291 -15.94 -10.64 10.02
N ILE A 292 -14.95 -10.84 9.14
CA ILE A 292 -13.73 -11.58 9.45
C ILE A 292 -12.96 -10.92 10.61
N ARG A 293 -12.47 -11.73 11.54
CA ARG A 293 -11.68 -11.25 12.69
C ARG A 293 -10.23 -11.71 12.60
N ASN A 294 -9.33 -11.01 13.31
CA ASN A 294 -7.91 -11.35 13.31
C ASN A 294 -7.60 -12.80 13.75
N SER A 295 -8.46 -13.43 14.55
CA SER A 295 -8.35 -14.84 14.96
C SER A 295 -8.65 -15.83 13.83
N GLN A 296 -9.29 -15.36 12.75
CA GLN A 296 -9.68 -16.15 11.57
C GLN A 296 -8.77 -15.90 10.36
N ILE A 297 -7.87 -14.93 10.47
CA ILE A 297 -6.90 -14.60 9.43
C ILE A 297 -5.60 -15.29 9.81
N GLU A 298 -5.21 -16.29 9.01
CA GLU A 298 -4.00 -17.08 9.23
C GLU A 298 -2.89 -16.69 8.27
N THR A 299 -1.63 -16.84 8.68
CA THR A 299 -0.46 -16.74 7.82
C THR A 299 0.66 -17.66 8.31
N PHE A 300 1.70 -17.82 7.50
CA PHE A 300 2.90 -18.56 7.86
C PHE A 300 4.02 -17.63 8.34
N VAL A 301 4.71 -18.07 9.39
CA VAL A 301 6.01 -17.53 9.79
C VAL A 301 7.07 -18.25 8.98
N TYR A 302 7.87 -17.54 8.20
CA TYR A 302 8.96 -18.09 7.41
C TYR A 302 10.32 -17.72 8.01
N ASP A 303 11.29 -18.63 7.90
CA ASP A 303 12.64 -18.42 8.41
C ASP A 303 13.57 -17.81 7.33
N TYR A 304 13.76 -16.51 7.39
CA TYR A 304 14.68 -15.75 6.52
C TYR A 304 16.16 -15.98 6.87
N GLY A 305 16.42 -16.76 7.91
CA GLY A 305 17.73 -17.26 8.25
C GLY A 305 18.29 -18.24 7.22
N LEU A 306 17.41 -19.01 6.58
CA LEU A 306 17.72 -20.15 5.72
C LEU A 306 17.30 -19.90 4.27
N ASP A 307 18.04 -20.47 3.33
CA ASP A 307 17.72 -20.38 1.91
C ASP A 307 16.35 -21.01 1.61
N GLY A 308 15.61 -20.40 0.69
CA GLY A 308 14.24 -20.82 0.36
C GLY A 308 13.18 -20.45 1.40
N HIS A 309 13.56 -19.81 2.51
CA HIS A 309 12.68 -19.32 3.56
C HIS A 309 11.63 -20.35 3.99
N PRO A 310 12.01 -21.50 4.60
CA PRO A 310 11.07 -22.54 4.97
C PRO A 310 10.04 -22.05 6.00
N SER A 311 8.81 -22.57 5.91
CA SER A 311 7.75 -22.27 6.89
C SER A 311 8.09 -22.91 8.24
N VAL A 312 8.00 -22.11 9.31
CA VAL A 312 8.26 -22.51 10.69
C VAL A 312 6.98 -23.00 11.36
N CYS A 313 5.93 -22.19 11.29
CA CYS A 313 4.61 -22.48 11.83
C CYS A 313 3.54 -21.61 11.16
N ARG A 314 2.26 -21.96 11.41
CA ARG A 314 1.10 -21.14 11.07
C ARG A 314 0.66 -20.38 12.31
N VAL A 315 0.27 -19.12 12.14
CA VAL A 315 -0.20 -18.23 13.20
C VAL A 315 -1.38 -17.40 12.70
N THR A 316 -2.17 -16.88 13.62
CA THR A 316 -3.25 -15.92 13.35
C THR A 316 -2.75 -14.48 13.49
N TYR A 317 -3.48 -13.54 12.88
CA TYR A 317 -3.20 -12.13 13.10
C TYR A 317 -3.51 -11.68 14.53
N GLU A 318 -4.40 -12.36 15.24
CA GLU A 318 -4.65 -12.10 16.67
C GLU A 318 -3.42 -12.39 17.52
N GLU A 319 -2.78 -13.55 17.30
CA GLU A 319 -1.53 -13.90 17.97
C GLU A 319 -0.42 -12.89 17.63
N LEU A 320 -0.27 -12.55 16.34
CA LEU A 320 0.71 -11.55 15.90
C LEU A 320 0.47 -10.16 16.51
N GLN A 321 -0.79 -9.74 16.67
CA GLN A 321 -1.16 -8.45 17.25
C GLN A 321 -1.07 -8.42 18.79
N SER A 322 -1.04 -9.58 19.45
CA SER A 322 -0.81 -9.67 20.90
C SER A 322 0.58 -9.18 21.33
N GLY A 323 1.51 -9.05 20.38
CA GLY A 323 2.90 -8.64 20.61
C GLY A 323 3.86 -9.80 20.89
N LYS A 324 3.36 -11.04 20.95
CA LYS A 324 4.14 -12.25 21.16
C LYS A 324 3.52 -13.43 20.41
N VAL A 325 4.36 -14.32 19.89
CA VAL A 325 3.91 -15.58 19.28
C VAL A 325 4.73 -16.76 19.80
N LEU A 326 4.08 -17.92 19.89
CA LEU A 326 4.74 -19.17 20.27
C LEU A 326 5.23 -19.89 19.02
N LEU A 327 6.54 -20.04 18.91
CA LEU A 327 7.21 -20.78 17.85
C LEU A 327 7.40 -22.25 18.25
N PRO A 328 7.75 -23.14 17.30
CA PRO A 328 8.05 -24.54 17.59
C PRO A 328 9.04 -24.72 18.74
N ASN A 329 8.87 -25.79 19.52
CA ASN A 329 9.59 -26.09 20.77
C ASN A 329 9.24 -25.20 21.96
N GLY A 330 8.08 -24.53 21.94
CA GLY A 330 7.59 -23.72 23.05
C GLY A 330 8.32 -22.39 23.21
N ARG A 331 8.98 -21.90 22.16
CA ARG A 331 9.78 -20.69 22.20
C ARG A 331 8.94 -19.46 21.96
N GLU A 332 8.92 -18.53 22.91
CA GLU A 332 8.26 -17.24 22.73
C GLU A 332 9.15 -16.27 21.92
N ALA A 333 8.54 -15.60 20.92
CA ALA A 333 9.17 -14.55 20.14
C ALA A 333 8.32 -13.27 20.17
N LYS A 334 8.95 -12.10 20.29
CA LYS A 334 8.24 -10.82 20.19
C LYS A 334 7.75 -10.60 18.76
N SER A 335 6.48 -10.27 18.57
CA SER A 335 5.93 -9.92 17.27
C SER A 335 5.81 -8.41 17.10
N ALA A 336 6.13 -7.89 15.91
CA ALA A 336 6.02 -6.47 15.59
C ALA A 336 5.45 -6.25 14.18
N PRO A 337 4.42 -5.39 14.02
CA PRO A 337 3.89 -5.07 12.70
C PRO A 337 4.80 -4.08 11.97
N LEU A 338 4.88 -4.23 10.65
CA LEU A 338 5.47 -3.25 9.73
C LEU A 338 4.43 -2.23 9.24
N SER A 339 3.14 -2.60 9.28
CA SER A 339 2.03 -1.71 8.98
C SER A 339 1.56 -0.96 10.24
N SER A 340 1.15 0.30 10.11
CA SER A 340 0.56 1.05 11.22
C SER A 340 -0.93 0.82 11.29
N LEU A 341 -1.38 0.06 12.29
CA LEU A 341 -2.81 -0.13 12.56
C LEU A 341 -3.50 1.17 12.96
N SER A 342 -2.84 2.03 13.73
CA SER A 342 -3.38 3.34 14.09
C SER A 342 -3.68 4.17 12.84
N LYS A 343 -2.71 4.26 11.93
CA LYS A 343 -2.87 5.06 10.71
C LYS A 343 -3.88 4.42 9.74
N ALA A 344 -3.96 3.10 9.69
CA ALA A 344 -5.02 2.41 8.94
C ALA A 344 -6.42 2.76 9.47
N ARG A 345 -6.63 2.82 10.80
CA ARG A 345 -7.90 3.27 11.38
C ARG A 345 -8.22 4.72 11.02
N ASP A 346 -7.23 5.61 11.06
CA ASP A 346 -7.42 7.01 10.67
C ASP A 346 -7.87 7.12 9.21
N ILE A 347 -7.25 6.34 8.31
CA ILE A 347 -7.63 6.28 6.89
C ILE A 347 -9.05 5.74 6.71
N ALA A 348 -9.40 4.64 7.39
CA ALA A 348 -10.74 4.06 7.28
C ALA A 348 -11.82 5.05 7.72
N LYS A 349 -11.59 5.77 8.83
CA LYS A 349 -12.51 6.82 9.33
C LYS A 349 -12.58 8.03 8.41
N LEU A 350 -11.45 8.44 7.83
CA LEU A 350 -11.43 9.54 6.87
C LEU A 350 -12.25 9.18 5.62
N LEU A 351 -12.03 7.97 5.08
CA LEU A 351 -12.80 7.45 3.95
C LEU A 351 -14.30 7.29 4.28
N GLN A 352 -14.64 6.83 5.49
CA GLN A 352 -16.04 6.79 5.96
C GLN A 352 -16.67 8.18 5.87
N SER A 353 -15.97 9.19 6.37
CA SER A 353 -16.42 10.58 6.35
C SER A 353 -16.58 11.15 4.94
N TRP A 354 -15.72 10.76 3.99
CA TRP A 354 -15.84 11.17 2.58
C TRP A 354 -17.13 10.63 1.96
N ILE A 355 -17.41 9.34 2.19
CA ILE A 355 -18.60 8.67 1.65
C ILE A 355 -19.88 9.22 2.27
N GLU A 356 -19.88 9.51 3.57
CA GLU A 356 -21.03 10.16 4.24
C GLU A 356 -21.32 11.56 3.69
N ARG A 357 -20.28 12.28 3.22
CA ARG A 357 -20.42 13.58 2.53
C ARG A 357 -20.75 13.47 1.05
N GLY A 358 -20.69 12.27 0.47
CA GLY A 358 -20.94 12.04 -0.95
C GLY A 358 -19.78 12.42 -1.87
N GLU A 359 -18.55 12.40 -1.36
CA GLU A 359 -17.30 12.63 -2.10
C GLU A 359 -16.83 11.39 -2.86
#